data_AF-A0A0C9PNF1-F1
#
_entry.id   AF-A0A0C9PNF1-F1
#
_cell.length_a   1.000
_cell.length_b   1.000
_cell.length_c   1.000
_cell.angle_alpha   90.00
_cell.angle_beta   90.00
_cell.angle_gamma   90.00
#
_symmetry.space_group_name_H-M   'P 1'
#
loop_
_entity.id
_entity.type
_entity.pdbx_description
1 polymer ?
#
loop_
_entity_poly.entity_id
_entity_poly.type
_entity_poly.pdbx_seq_one_letter_code
_entity_poly.pdbx_strand_id
1 'polypeptide(L)' 'MDVSGYLYMAKSIGFNLDEMSMMTIGDMLDQIEEYVEAHDQEKDHNNAERPATQADFDGF' A
#
# COMPACT_ATOMS: atom_id res chain seq x y z
N MET A 1 4.56 16.13 -8.31
CA MET A 1 5.17 15.14 -7.42
C MET A 1 6.68 15.36 -7.48
N ASP A 2 7.34 15.63 -6.36
CA ASP A 2 8.78 15.90 -6.33
C ASP A 2 9.60 14.61 -6.42
N VAL A 3 10.79 14.67 -7.03
CA VAL A 3 11.73 13.53 -7.15
C VAL A 3 12.05 12.91 -5.78
N SER A 4 12.08 13.73 -4.73
CA SER A 4 12.26 13.27 -3.34
C SER A 4 11.10 12.40 -2.85
N GLY A 5 9.86 12.71 -3.25
CA GLY A 5 8.68 11.89 -2.91
C GLY A 5 8.71 10.55 -3.63
N TYR A 6 9.19 10.54 -4.88
CA TYR A 6 9.38 9.33 -5.66
C TYR A 6 10.39 8.36 -5.03
N LEU A 7 11.59 8.86 -4.67
CA LEU A 7 12.62 8.04 -4.01
C LEU A 7 12.15 7.49 -2.66
N TYR A 8 11.32 8.25 -1.95
CA TYR A 8 10.74 7.81 -0.68
C TYR A 8 9.77 6.64 -0.85
N MET A 9 8.88 6.69 -1.84
CA MET A 9 7.95 5.59 -2.13
C MET A 9 8.68 4.35 -2.63
N ALA A 10 9.64 4.51 -3.54
CA ALA A 10 10.42 3.38 -4.03
C ALA A 10 11.18 2.65 -2.91
N LYS A 11 11.77 3.40 -1.98
CA LYS A 11 12.37 2.83 -0.76
C LYS A 11 11.34 2.13 0.13
N SER A 12 10.12 2.66 0.22
CA SER A 12 9.05 2.09 1.05
C SER A 12 8.53 0.75 0.50
N ILE A 13 8.63 0.55 -0.81
CA ILE A 13 8.23 -0.69 -1.51
C ILE A 13 9.40 -1.69 -1.59
N GLY A 14 10.59 -1.27 -1.16
CA GLY A 14 11.76 -2.14 -1.04
C GLY A 14 12.63 -2.18 -2.30
N PHE A 15 12.45 -1.25 -3.23
CA PHE A 15 13.35 -1.15 -4.39
C PHE A 15 14.77 -0.84 -3.94
N ASN A 16 15.73 -1.61 -4.46
CA ASN A 16 17.14 -1.31 -4.28
C ASN A 16 17.59 -0.22 -5.27
N LEU A 17 18.55 0.62 -4.88
CA LEU A 17 19.05 1.72 -5.73
C LEU A 17 19.58 1.23 -7.09
N ASP A 18 20.20 0.05 -7.12
CA ASP A 18 20.64 -0.59 -8.37
C ASP A 18 19.46 -0.94 -9.29
N GLU A 19 18.38 -1.51 -8.73
CA GLU A 19 17.17 -1.84 -9.49
C GLU A 19 16.49 -0.57 -10.01
N MET A 20 16.45 0.47 -9.19
CA MET A 20 15.94 1.78 -9.59
C MET A 20 16.77 2.43 -10.70
N SER A 21 18.07 2.14 -10.77
CA SER A 21 18.95 2.66 -11.83
C SER A 21 18.82 1.90 -13.15
N MET A 22 18.31 0.65 -13.08
CA MET A 22 18.13 -0.23 -14.23
C MET A 22 16.72 -0.15 -14.83
N MET A 23 15.74 0.36 -14.07
CA MET A 23 14.37 0.55 -14.52
C MET A 23 14.10 2.00 -14.93
N THR A 24 13.21 2.19 -15.90
CA THR A 24 12.76 3.54 -16.23
C THR A 24 11.83 4.07 -15.13
N ILE A 25 11.67 5.40 -15.08
CA ILE A 25 10.72 6.00 -14.14
C ILE A 25 9.28 5.51 -14.37
N GLY A 26 8.93 5.13 -15.61
CA GLY A 26 7.61 4.56 -15.94
C GLY A 26 7.42 3.18 -15.31
N ASP A 27 8.37 2.27 -15.53
CA ASP A 27 8.28 0.89 -15.02
C ASP A 27 8.19 0.83 -13.48
N MET A 28 8.83 1.77 -12.80
CA MET A 28 8.71 1.89 -11.35
C MET A 28 7.37 2.47 -10.91
N LEU A 29 6.81 3.45 -11.63
CA LEU A 29 5.50 4.01 -11.30
C LEU A 29 4.40 2.97 -11.46
N ASP A 30 4.45 2.14 -12.51
CA ASP A 30 3.49 1.05 -12.73
C ASP A 30 3.54 0.03 -11.57
N GLN A 31 4.74 -0.33 -11.09
CA GLN A 31 4.88 -1.23 -9.94
C GLN A 31 4.43 -0.60 -8.61
N ILE A 32 4.64 0.72 -8.43
CA ILE A 32 4.13 1.44 -7.25
C ILE A 32 2.60 1.43 -7.25
N GLU A 33 1.98 1.65 -8.41
CA GLU A 33 0.53 1.61 -8.56
C GLU A 33 -0.02 0.21 -8.26
N GLU A 34 0.58 -0.85 -8.83
CA GLU A 34 0.21 -2.24 -8.54
C GLU A 34 0.36 -2.57 -7.05
N TYR A 35 1.44 -2.13 -6.40
CA TYR A 35 1.64 -2.33 -4.96
C TYR A 35 0.57 -1.64 -4.11
N VAL A 36 0.19 -0.41 -4.48
CA VAL A 36 -0.86 0.34 -3.78
C VAL A 36 -2.21 -0.34 -3.97
N GLU A 37 -2.56 -0.73 -5.20
CA GLU A 37 -3.80 -1.45 -5.49
C GLU A 37 -3.88 -2.78 -4.73
N ALA A 38 -2.80 -3.57 -4.72
CA ALA A 38 -2.73 -4.83 -3.99
C ALA A 38 -2.90 -4.65 -2.47
N HIS A 39 -2.28 -3.61 -1.88
CA HIS A 39 -2.42 -3.35 -0.44
C HIS A 39 -3.76 -2.72 -0.05
N ASP A 40 -4.41 -1.98 -0.95
CA ASP A 40 -5.75 -1.46 -0.68
C ASP A 40 -6.79 -2.61 -0.70
N GLN A 41 -6.60 -3.61 -1.57
CA GLN A 41 -7.40 -4.84 -1.55
C GLN A 41 -7.23 -5.66 -0.26
N GLU A 42 -6.04 -5.68 0.34
CA GLU A 42 -5.83 -6.34 1.65
C GLU A 42 -6.46 -5.58 2.82
N LYS A 43 -6.62 -4.25 2.72
CA LYS A 43 -7.33 -3.46 3.73
C LYS A 43 -8.84 -3.69 3.69
N ASP A 44 -9.42 -3.90 2.52
CA ASP A 44 -10.85 -4.17 2.39
C ASP A 44 -11.22 -5.55 2.98
N HIS A 45 -10.35 -6.56 2.86
CA HIS A 45 -10.58 -7.87 3.48
C HIS A 45 -10.44 -7.89 5.02
N ASN A 46 -9.72 -6.95 5.62
CA ASN A 46 -9.66 -6.83 7.09
C ASN A 46 -10.78 -5.96 7.67
N ASN A 47 -11.60 -5.32 6.82
CA ASN A 47 -12.79 -4.60 7.23
C ASN A 47 -14.08 -5.39 6.94
N ALA A 48 -14.05 -6.70 7.12
CA ALA A 48 -15.28 -7.44 7.36
C ALA A 48 -15.82 -6.99 8.73
N GLU A 49 -16.67 -5.96 8.74
CA GLU A 49 -17.42 -5.53 9.92
C GLU A 49 -18.04 -6.77 10.57
N ARG A 50 -17.48 -7.19 11.72
CA ARG A 50 -18.04 -8.33 12.45
C ARG A 50 -19.45 -7.96 12.88
N PRO A 51 -20.44 -8.87 12.76
CA PRO A 51 -21.78 -8.59 13.25
C PRO A 51 -21.70 -8.21 14.74
N ALA A 52 -22.39 -7.13 15.11
CA ALA A 52 -22.47 -6.68 16.50
C ALA A 52 -22.99 -7.82 17.37
N THR A 53 -22.29 -8.10 18.46
CA THR A 53 -22.62 -9.18 19.39
C THR A 53 -23.40 -8.63 20.59
N GLN A 54 -24.15 -9.49 21.28
CA GLN A 54 -24.89 -9.11 22.50
C GLN A 54 -24.00 -8.42 23.55
N ALA A 55 -22.72 -8.81 23.63
CA ALA A 55 -21.74 -8.20 24.52
C ALA A 55 -21.46 -6.72 24.20
N ASP A 56 -21.64 -6.30 22.95
CA ASP A 56 -21.50 -4.90 22.54
C ASP A 56 -22.74 -4.06 22.99
N PHE A 57 -23.87 -4.70 23.32
CA PHE A 57 -25.09 -4.04 23.82
C PHE A 57 -25.19 -4.00 25.36
N ASP A 58 -24.50 -4.90 26.06
CA ASP A 58 -24.50 -4.95 27.53
C ASP A 58 -23.70 -3.80 28.18
N GLY A 59 -23.00 -2.99 27.38
CA GLY A 59 -22.19 -1.85 27.82
C GLY A 59 -22.82 -0.46 27.63
N PHE A 60 -24.09 -0.36 27.23
CA PHE A 60 -24.83 0.90 27.11
C PHE A 60 -25.45 1.38 28.43
#